data_AF-Q05R46-F1
#
_entry.id   AF-Q05R46-F1
#
_cell.length_a   1.000
_cell.length_b   1.000
_cell.length_c   1.000
_cell.angle_alpha   90.00
_cell.angle_beta   90.00
_cell.angle_gamma   90.00
#
_symmetry.space_group_name_H-M   'P 1'
#
loop_
_entity.id
_entity.type
_entity.pdbx_description
1 polymer ?
#
loop_
_entity_poly.entity_id
_entity_poly.type
_entity_poly.pdbx_seq_one_letter_code
_entity_poly.pdbx_strand_id
1 'polypeptide(L)'
;MITAMPHLLALTLPWLLALFHFAGPVPADLGLNDGHLRPCPSPAHCAVRDWAVNDISEAMAALEQQLSNTPGTSIVLSEPAKGYLHATATSRLFGFVDDVELHSNAKLGVISARSESRLGDSDLGVNGRRLDQLAAALHLAEQP
;
A
#
# COMPACT_ATOMS: atom_id res chain seq x y z
N MET A 1 48.47 10.41 25.55
CA MET A 1 47.84 9.09 25.37
C MET A 1 46.33 9.29 25.33
N ILE A 2 45.70 8.96 24.18
CA ILE A 2 44.35 8.34 23.99
C ILE A 2 43.17 9.06 24.71
N THR A 3 42.10 9.59 24.10
CA THR A 3 41.24 9.15 22.98
C THR A 3 40.49 10.35 22.39
N ALA A 4 40.63 10.61 21.09
CA ALA A 4 39.61 11.32 20.31
C ALA A 4 38.79 10.24 19.58
N MET A 5 37.48 10.16 19.82
CA MET A 5 36.43 9.62 18.90
C MET A 5 35.11 9.34 19.64
N PRO A 6 34.22 10.34 19.84
CA PRO A 6 32.81 10.07 20.08
C PRO A 6 31.93 10.27 18.83
N HIS A 7 32.47 10.81 17.73
CA HIS A 7 31.67 11.20 16.56
C HIS A 7 31.56 10.14 15.45
N LEU A 8 32.44 9.13 15.40
CA LEU A 8 32.39 8.11 14.34
C LEU A 8 31.21 7.14 14.47
N LEU A 9 30.70 6.91 15.68
CA LEU A 9 29.55 6.01 15.93
C LEU A 9 28.21 6.63 15.49
N ALA A 10 28.08 7.96 15.48
CA ALA A 10 26.83 8.64 15.12
C ALA A 10 26.59 8.74 13.61
N LEU A 11 27.65 8.61 12.80
CA LEU A 11 27.57 8.71 11.33
C LEU A 11 27.29 7.36 10.65
N THR A 12 27.53 6.24 11.32
CA THR A 12 27.32 4.89 10.75
C THR A 12 25.97 4.26 11.08
N LEU A 13 25.30 4.72 12.14
CA LEU A 13 23.99 4.21 12.57
C LEU A 13 22.85 4.36 11.52
N PRO A 14 22.71 5.49 10.78
CA PRO A 14 21.69 5.57 9.73
C PRO A 14 22.02 4.69 8.51
N TRP A 15 23.30 4.38 8.28
CA TRP A 15 23.73 3.50 7.18
C TRP A 15 23.55 2.02 7.53
N LEU A 16 23.72 1.64 8.81
CA LEU A 16 23.43 0.29 9.31
C LEU A 16 21.93 -0.05 9.24
N LEU A 17 21.04 0.93 9.46
CA LEU A 17 19.59 0.76 9.33
C LEU A 17 19.12 0.73 7.87
N ALA A 18 19.85 1.35 6.94
CA ALA A 18 19.54 1.32 5.50
C ALA A 18 19.82 -0.03 4.81
N LEU A 19 20.51 -0.96 5.48
CA LEU A 19 20.89 -2.27 4.93
C LEU A 19 19.82 -3.36 5.15
N PHE A 20 18.75 -3.08 5.89
CA PHE A 20 17.67 -4.02 6.15
C PHE A 20 16.44 -3.71 5.29
N HIS A 21 16.51 -4.02 4.00
CA HIS A 21 15.31 -4.09 3.15
C HIS A 21 14.66 -5.46 3.37
N PHE A 22 13.83 -5.59 4.41
CA PHE A 22 12.98 -6.77 4.61
C PHE A 22 11.80 -6.75 3.63
N ALA A 23 12.11 -6.79 2.34
CA ALA A 23 11.14 -6.96 1.28
C ALA A 23 11.00 -8.46 1.00
N GLY A 24 9.85 -9.03 1.34
CA GLY A 24 9.47 -10.35 0.84
C GLY A 24 9.38 -10.36 -0.70
N PRO A 25 9.37 -11.54 -1.34
CA PRO A 25 9.18 -11.64 -2.78
C PRO A 25 7.82 -11.05 -3.18
N VAL A 26 7.72 -10.52 -4.40
CA VAL A 26 6.42 -10.13 -4.98
C VAL A 26 5.55 -11.39 -5.05
N PRO A 27 4.32 -11.39 -4.51
CA PRO A 27 3.43 -12.54 -4.63
C PRO A 27 3.14 -12.86 -6.11
N ALA A 28 3.18 -14.14 -6.49
CA ALA A 28 2.95 -14.56 -7.87
C ALA A 28 1.47 -14.48 -8.30
N ASP A 29 0.58 -14.22 -7.34
CA ASP A 29 -0.87 -14.23 -7.47
C ASP A 29 -1.51 -12.84 -7.29
N LEU A 30 -0.71 -11.77 -7.44
CA LEU A 30 -1.23 -10.40 -7.56
C LEU A 30 -2.08 -10.24 -8.83
N GLY A 31 -3.00 -9.28 -8.81
CA GLY A 31 -3.92 -9.04 -9.92
C GLY A 31 -5.31 -9.58 -9.68
N LEU A 32 -6.08 -9.54 -10.76
CA LEU A 32 -7.45 -10.05 -10.80
C LEU A 32 -7.45 -11.55 -11.08
N ASN A 33 -8.01 -12.32 -10.14
CA ASN A 33 -8.33 -13.73 -10.31
C ASN A 33 -9.83 -13.85 -10.54
N ASP A 34 -10.23 -14.32 -11.73
CA ASP A 34 -11.64 -14.40 -12.15
C ASP A 34 -12.42 -13.07 -12.01
N GLY A 35 -11.74 -11.94 -12.23
CA GLY A 35 -12.34 -10.61 -12.15
C GLY A 35 -12.46 -10.05 -10.73
N HIS A 36 -11.82 -10.68 -9.74
CA HIS A 36 -11.82 -10.23 -8.35
C HIS A 36 -10.40 -10.17 -7.78
N LEU A 37 -10.19 -9.28 -6.81
CA LEU A 37 -8.99 -9.34 -5.97
C LEU A 37 -9.00 -10.64 -5.17
N ARG A 38 -7.85 -11.31 -5.07
CA ARG A 38 -7.68 -12.46 -4.18
C ARG A 38 -8.04 -12.11 -2.72
N PRO A 39 -8.59 -13.06 -1.95
CA PRO A 39 -8.91 -12.84 -0.54
C PRO A 39 -7.65 -12.72 0.32
N CYS A 40 -7.78 -12.07 1.47
CA CYS A 40 -6.70 -12.04 2.46
C CYS A 40 -6.43 -13.46 3.00
N PRO A 41 -5.17 -13.92 3.02
CA PRO A 41 -4.82 -15.21 3.63
C PRO A 41 -4.96 -15.17 5.16
N SER A 42 -4.74 -14.01 5.79
CA SER A 42 -4.91 -13.79 7.22
C SER A 42 -5.18 -12.31 7.52
N PRO A 43 -6.07 -11.98 8.48
CA PRO A 43 -6.29 -10.60 8.90
C PRO A 43 -5.10 -10.01 9.70
N ALA A 44 -4.10 -10.82 10.07
CA ALA A 44 -2.97 -10.36 10.88
C ALA A 44 -2.01 -9.41 10.13
N HIS A 45 -1.94 -9.53 8.79
CA HIS A 45 -1.06 -8.76 7.91
C HIS A 45 -1.72 -8.41 6.57
N CYS A 46 -3.05 -8.53 6.47
CA CYS A 46 -3.81 -8.18 5.27
C CYS A 46 -5.14 -7.54 5.66
N ALA A 47 -5.57 -6.56 4.86
CA ALA A 47 -6.87 -5.92 4.98
C ALA A 47 -7.54 -5.80 3.61
N VAL A 48 -8.88 -5.89 3.61
CA VAL A 48 -9.74 -5.62 2.45
C VAL A 48 -10.83 -4.62 2.79
N ARG A 49 -11.27 -3.84 1.81
CA ARG A 49 -12.42 -2.94 1.88
C ARG A 49 -13.13 -2.92 0.52
N ASP A 50 -14.44 -2.73 0.54
CA ASP A 50 -15.22 -2.38 -0.63
C ASP A 50 -15.85 -1.00 -0.40
N TRP A 51 -15.71 -0.11 -1.37
CA TRP A 51 -16.26 1.24 -1.33
C TRP A 51 -17.27 1.41 -2.44
N ALA A 52 -18.52 1.71 -2.09
CA ALA A 52 -19.50 2.19 -3.06
C ALA A 52 -19.14 3.64 -3.43
N VAL A 53 -19.15 3.95 -4.73
CA VAL A 53 -18.78 5.27 -5.26
C VAL A 53 -19.75 5.69 -6.35
N ASN A 54 -20.02 6.99 -6.45
CA ASN A 54 -20.94 7.53 -7.46
C ASN A 54 -20.29 7.57 -8.85
N ASP A 55 -19.06 8.05 -8.93
CA ASP A 55 -18.26 8.10 -10.15
C ASP A 55 -16.96 7.29 -9.96
N ILE A 56 -16.88 6.17 -10.69
CA ILE A 56 -15.74 5.25 -10.62
C ILE A 56 -14.46 5.90 -11.16
N SER A 57 -14.57 6.73 -12.20
CA SER A 57 -13.41 7.36 -12.82
C SER A 57 -12.81 8.41 -11.89
N GLU A 58 -13.66 9.24 -11.30
CA GLU A 58 -13.25 10.26 -10.33
C GLU A 58 -12.66 9.62 -9.07
N ALA A 59 -13.34 8.61 -8.51
CA ALA A 59 -12.87 7.90 -7.34
C ALA A 59 -11.51 7.21 -7.57
N MET A 60 -11.32 6.51 -8.69
CA MET A 60 -10.03 5.89 -9.02
C MET A 60 -8.92 6.93 -9.19
N ALA A 61 -9.21 8.08 -9.82
CA ALA A 61 -8.24 9.16 -9.95
C ALA A 61 -7.84 9.76 -8.60
N ALA A 62 -8.81 9.97 -7.68
CA ALA A 62 -8.54 10.44 -6.33
C ALA A 62 -7.67 9.46 -5.52
N LEU A 63 -7.96 8.16 -5.63
CA LEU A 63 -7.17 7.10 -4.99
C LEU A 63 -5.74 7.03 -5.57
N GLU A 64 -5.60 7.11 -6.89
CA GLU A 64 -4.30 7.13 -7.57
C GLU A 64 -3.45 8.34 -7.13
N GLN A 65 -4.08 9.52 -7.05
CA GLN A 65 -3.42 10.74 -6.56
C GLN A 65 -3.01 10.60 -5.09
N GLN A 66 -3.87 10.05 -4.23
CA GLN A 66 -3.57 9.84 -2.82
C GLN A 66 -2.40 8.85 -2.63
N LEU A 67 -2.38 7.76 -3.40
CA LEU A 67 -1.26 6.82 -3.41
C LEU A 67 0.04 7.50 -3.85
N SER A 68 -0.01 8.30 -4.92
CA SER A 68 1.16 9.03 -5.45
C SER A 68 1.72 10.07 -4.45
N ASN A 69 0.84 10.68 -3.66
CA ASN A 69 1.23 11.69 -2.67
C ASN A 69 1.68 11.08 -1.33
N THR A 70 1.44 9.79 -1.10
CA THR A 70 1.76 9.13 0.17
C THR A 70 3.26 8.75 0.19
N PRO A 71 4.08 9.33 1.09
CA PRO A 71 5.51 9.04 1.11
C PRO A 71 5.80 7.56 1.37
N GLY A 72 6.68 6.98 0.56
CA GLY A 72 7.02 5.55 0.60
C GLY A 72 6.06 4.66 -0.20
N THR A 73 5.14 5.25 -0.98
CA THR A 73 4.24 4.53 -1.90
C THR A 73 4.68 4.72 -3.35
N SER A 74 4.54 3.70 -4.18
CA SER A 74 4.85 3.74 -5.61
C SER A 74 3.84 2.91 -6.40
N ILE A 75 3.21 3.51 -7.41
CA ILE A 75 2.35 2.77 -8.35
C ILE A 75 3.24 1.95 -9.27
N VAL A 76 3.05 0.63 -9.26
CA VAL A 76 3.86 -0.33 -10.02
C VAL A 76 3.17 -0.70 -11.32
N LEU A 77 1.83 -0.75 -11.33
CA LEU A 77 1.04 -1.08 -12.50
C LEU A 77 -0.31 -0.35 -12.44
N SER A 78 -0.73 0.24 -13.56
CA SER A 78 -2.06 0.81 -13.73
C SER A 78 -2.63 0.29 -15.05
N GLU A 79 -3.78 -0.37 -14.98
CA GLU A 79 -4.51 -0.93 -16.12
C GLU A 79 -5.96 -0.39 -16.13
N PRO A 80 -6.19 0.87 -16.54
CA PRO A 80 -7.52 1.49 -16.50
C PRO A 80 -8.58 0.72 -17.30
N ALA A 81 -8.19 0.07 -18.40
CA ALA A 81 -9.08 -0.76 -19.21
C ALA A 81 -9.63 -1.99 -18.46
N LYS A 82 -8.94 -2.46 -17.42
CA LYS A 82 -9.36 -3.54 -16.53
C LYS A 82 -9.89 -3.04 -15.18
N GLY A 83 -9.89 -1.72 -14.96
CA GLY A 83 -10.21 -1.13 -13.67
C GLY A 83 -9.23 -1.50 -12.56
N TYR A 84 -7.99 -1.89 -12.88
CA TYR A 84 -7.03 -2.43 -11.91
C TYR A 84 -5.84 -1.48 -11.71
N LEU A 85 -5.41 -1.32 -10.46
CA LEU A 85 -4.20 -0.60 -10.07
C LEU A 85 -3.48 -1.37 -8.97
N HIS A 86 -2.16 -1.46 -9.09
CA HIS A 86 -1.27 -2.01 -8.08
C HIS A 86 -0.18 -1.01 -7.71
N ALA A 87 -0.02 -0.81 -6.41
CA ALA A 87 1.03 -0.02 -5.80
C ALA A 87 1.77 -0.83 -4.72
N THR A 88 2.99 -0.40 -4.41
CA THR A 88 3.73 -0.87 -3.25
C THR A 88 3.85 0.24 -2.22
N ALA A 89 3.80 -0.09 -0.94
CA ALA A 89 3.98 0.84 0.15
C ALA A 89 5.04 0.32 1.14
N THR A 90 6.00 1.16 1.52
CA THR A 90 7.07 0.79 2.46
C THR A 90 6.83 1.37 3.85
N SER A 91 6.82 0.51 4.86
CA SER A 91 6.68 0.89 6.26
C SER A 91 7.91 1.64 6.78
N ARG A 92 7.70 2.84 7.34
CA ARG A 92 8.79 3.78 7.72
C ARG A 92 9.76 3.25 8.79
N LEU A 93 9.31 2.39 9.71
CA LEU A 93 10.11 1.96 10.85
C LEU A 93 10.97 0.72 10.57
N PHE A 94 10.46 -0.21 9.77
CA PHE A 94 11.07 -1.53 9.57
C PHE A 94 11.35 -1.88 8.10
N GLY A 95 10.93 -1.04 7.15
CA GLY A 95 11.18 -1.27 5.72
C GLY A 95 10.37 -2.40 5.09
N PHE A 96 9.33 -2.91 5.77
CA PHE A 96 8.42 -3.90 5.18
C PHE A 96 7.70 -3.30 3.97
N VAL A 97 7.64 -4.09 2.90
CA VAL A 97 6.92 -3.74 1.68
C VAL A 97 5.57 -4.43 1.70
N ASP A 98 4.53 -3.63 1.54
CA ASP A 98 3.15 -4.05 1.38
C ASP A 98 2.72 -3.84 -0.08
N ASP A 99 1.92 -4.76 -0.61
CA ASP A 99 1.20 -4.57 -1.87
C ASP A 99 -0.16 -3.95 -1.59
N VAL A 100 -0.56 -2.99 -2.41
CA VAL A 100 -1.87 -2.32 -2.40
C VAL A 100 -2.50 -2.50 -3.75
N GLU A 101 -3.66 -3.12 -3.80
CA GLU A 101 -4.41 -3.37 -5.04
C GLU A 101 -5.78 -2.74 -4.97
N LEU A 102 -6.17 -2.10 -6.07
CA LEU A 102 -7.48 -1.52 -6.29
C LEU A 102 -8.10 -2.15 -7.52
N HIS A 103 -9.39 -2.46 -7.45
CA HIS A 103 -10.17 -2.94 -8.57
C HIS A 103 -11.54 -2.26 -8.62
N SER A 104 -11.83 -1.57 -9.71
CA SER A 104 -13.12 -0.94 -9.93
C SER A 104 -14.07 -1.83 -10.74
N ASN A 105 -15.27 -2.02 -10.20
CA ASN A 105 -16.39 -2.66 -10.89
C ASN A 105 -17.41 -1.59 -11.28
N ALA A 106 -17.28 -1.08 -12.51
CA ALA A 106 -18.16 -0.04 -13.03
C ALA A 106 -19.64 -0.43 -13.10
N LYS A 107 -19.95 -1.73 -13.21
CA LYS A 107 -21.35 -2.21 -13.24
C LYS A 107 -22.01 -2.15 -11.87
N LEU A 108 -21.23 -2.30 -10.82
CA LEU A 108 -21.72 -2.30 -9.43
C LEU A 108 -21.52 -0.95 -8.73
N GLY A 109 -20.73 -0.04 -9.32
CA GLY A 109 -20.36 1.22 -8.66
C GLY A 109 -19.52 0.99 -7.40
N VAL A 110 -18.66 -0.04 -7.43
CA VAL A 110 -17.84 -0.44 -6.27
C VAL A 110 -16.37 -0.46 -6.66
N ILE A 111 -15.51 0.01 -5.74
CA ILE A 111 -14.06 -0.22 -5.78
C ILE A 111 -13.70 -1.16 -4.65
N SER A 112 -13.14 -2.32 -4.99
CA SER A 112 -12.54 -3.25 -4.04
C SER A 112 -11.07 -2.89 -3.84
N ALA A 113 -10.62 -2.92 -2.59
CA ALA A 113 -9.26 -2.61 -2.21
C ALA A 113 -8.68 -3.71 -1.30
N ARG A 114 -7.41 -4.06 -1.55
CA ARG A 114 -6.62 -4.96 -0.70
C ARG A 114 -5.30 -4.29 -0.35
N SER A 115 -4.83 -4.47 0.88
CA SER A 115 -3.46 -4.12 1.27
C SER A 115 -2.87 -5.24 2.11
N GLU A 116 -1.66 -5.70 1.76
CA GLU A 116 -1.07 -6.91 2.33
C GLU A 116 0.45 -6.85 2.40
N SER A 117 1.02 -7.25 3.53
CA SER A 117 2.47 -7.32 3.71
C SER A 117 3.05 -8.53 3.00
N ARG A 118 4.18 -8.36 2.31
CA ARG A 118 4.90 -9.47 1.64
C ARG A 118 5.61 -10.42 2.60
N LEU A 119 5.85 -9.96 3.82
CA LEU A 119 6.60 -10.68 4.84
C LEU A 119 6.15 -10.23 6.23
N GLY A 120 6.25 -11.13 7.19
CA GLY A 120 5.98 -10.88 8.61
C GLY A 120 4.67 -11.52 9.05
N ASP A 121 4.60 -11.90 10.33
CA ASP A 121 3.42 -12.56 10.88
C ASP A 121 2.27 -11.59 11.13
N SER A 122 2.58 -10.31 11.40
CA SER A 122 1.61 -9.25 11.59
C SER A 122 2.11 -7.88 11.15
N ASP A 123 1.18 -7.05 10.67
CA ASP A 123 1.39 -5.66 10.27
C ASP A 123 0.98 -4.64 11.36
N LEU A 124 0.52 -5.10 12.54
CA LEU A 124 -0.02 -4.25 13.61
C LEU A 124 -1.13 -3.27 13.12
N GLY A 125 -1.92 -3.71 12.14
CA GLY A 125 -3.02 -2.97 11.51
C GLY A 125 -2.59 -1.86 10.55
N VAL A 126 -1.33 -1.85 10.09
CA VAL A 126 -0.84 -0.85 9.11
C VAL A 126 -1.66 -0.89 7.82
N ASN A 127 -1.94 -2.07 7.29
CA ASN A 127 -2.67 -2.24 6.03
C ASN A 127 -4.12 -1.76 6.16
N GLY A 128 -4.77 -2.05 7.30
CA GLY A 128 -6.11 -1.52 7.60
C GLY A 128 -6.13 0.01 7.61
N ARG A 129 -5.21 0.63 8.36
CA ARG A 129 -5.10 2.10 8.43
C ARG A 129 -4.81 2.73 7.07
N ARG A 130 -4.05 2.05 6.21
CA ARG A 130 -3.79 2.52 4.85
C ARG A 130 -5.08 2.57 4.02
N LEU A 131 -5.89 1.52 4.08
CA LEU A 131 -7.19 1.53 3.39
C LEU A 131 -8.12 2.60 3.95
N ASP A 132 -8.10 2.86 5.26
CA ASP A 132 -8.90 3.94 5.86
C ASP A 132 -8.42 5.33 5.39
N GLN A 133 -7.11 5.54 5.20
CA GLN A 133 -6.55 6.77 4.63
C GLN A 133 -6.93 6.97 3.17
N LEU A 134 -6.99 5.89 2.39
CA LEU A 134 -7.46 5.92 1.01
C LEU A 134 -8.95 6.26 0.94
N ALA A 135 -9.77 5.65 1.81
CA ALA A 135 -11.20 5.95 1.91
C ALA A 135 -11.46 7.44 2.20
N ALA A 136 -10.63 8.08 3.02
CA ALA A 136 -10.75 9.52 3.29
C ALA A 136 -10.57 10.40 2.03
N ALA A 137 -9.79 9.95 1.04
CA ALA A 137 -9.63 10.67 -0.22
C ALA A 137 -10.90 10.60 -1.10
N LEU A 138 -11.68 9.52 -0.99
CA LEU A 138 -12.96 9.39 -1.68
C LEU A 138 -13.99 10.38 -1.15
N HIS A 139 -14.09 10.53 0.17
CA HIS A 139 -15.02 11.48 0.78
C HIS A 139 -14.70 12.94 0.43
N LEU A 140 -13.45 13.27 0.11
CA LEU A 140 -13.06 14.61 -0.35
C LEU A 140 -13.39 14.84 -1.83
N ALA A 141 -13.37 13.78 -2.65
CA ALA A 141 -13.72 13.83 -4.06
C ALA A 141 -15.25 13.89 -4.28
N GLU A 142 -16.03 13.27 -3.40
CA GLU A 142 -17.50 13.24 -3.50
C GLU A 142 -18.19 14.51 -2.97
N GLN A 143 -17.44 15.55 -2.57
CA GLN A 143 -18.04 16.83 -2.16
C GLN A 143 -18.19 17.75 -3.39
N PRO A 144 -19.40 18.28 -3.64
CA PRO A 144 -19.66 19.15 -4.79
C PRO A 144 -18.94 20.51 -4.70
#